data_AF-A0A177HGY1-F1
#
_entry.id   AF-A0A177HGY1-F1
#
_cell.length_a   1.000
_cell.length_b   1.000
_cell.length_c   1.000
_cell.angle_alpha   90.00
_cell.angle_beta   90.00
_cell.angle_gamma   90.00
#
_symmetry.space_group_name_H-M   'P 1'
#
loop_
_entity.id
_entity.type
_entity.pdbx_description
1 polymer ?
#
loop_
_entity_poly.entity_id
_entity_poly.type
_entity_poly.pdbx_seq_one_letter_code
_entity_poly.pdbx_strand_id
1 'polypeptide(L)'
;MPGLVAGTEWAVYYDDLAAAFGLTIEATGPDFGTEPLLDTIADLPELATFVGTQTRLVWPVEQDLRRVDLHGPTPLYPHSLIWRAGNPHPALATLRDHLVGLRPEPDETRMWLPTWAR
;
A
#
# COMPACT_ATOMS: atom_id res chain seq x y z
N MET A 1 5.24 0.12 -11.06
CA MET A 1 5.93 -0.03 -9.76
C MET A 1 7.42 -0.32 -9.96
N PRO A 2 8.27 0.70 -10.11
CA PRO A 2 9.70 0.47 -10.34
C PRO A 2 10.40 0.06 -9.06
N GLY A 3 11.48 -0.69 -9.23
CA GLY A 3 12.40 -0.99 -8.13
C GLY A 3 11.95 -2.12 -7.22
N LEU A 4 10.92 -2.89 -7.59
CA LEU A 4 10.49 -4.10 -6.89
C LEU A 4 11.55 -5.20 -7.03
N VAL A 5 12.64 -5.03 -6.27
CA VAL A 5 13.80 -5.92 -6.30
C VAL A 5 13.45 -7.20 -5.55
N ALA A 6 13.72 -8.35 -6.18
CA ALA A 6 13.48 -9.67 -5.59
C ALA A 6 14.17 -9.82 -4.22
N GLY A 7 13.48 -10.45 -3.28
CA GLY A 7 13.98 -10.70 -1.91
C GLY A 7 13.79 -9.53 -0.94
N THR A 8 13.16 -8.44 -1.36
CA THR A 8 12.75 -7.35 -0.46
C THR A 8 11.36 -7.60 0.12
N GLU A 9 11.08 -7.06 1.31
CA GLU A 9 9.80 -7.23 2.02
C GLU A 9 8.59 -6.80 1.16
N TRP A 10 8.70 -5.66 0.49
CA TRP A 10 7.68 -5.14 -0.42
C TRP A 10 7.51 -5.98 -1.69
N ALA A 11 8.57 -6.59 -2.23
CA ALA A 11 8.40 -7.55 -3.33
C ALA A 11 7.58 -8.76 -2.88
N VAL A 12 7.91 -9.33 -1.72
CA VAL A 12 7.14 -10.45 -1.13
C VAL A 12 5.69 -10.05 -0.87
N TYR A 13 5.44 -8.83 -0.36
CA TYR A 13 4.09 -8.31 -0.18
C TYR A 13 3.28 -8.31 -1.49
N TYR A 14 3.84 -7.78 -2.57
CA TYR A 14 3.13 -7.69 -3.85
C TYR A 14 2.95 -9.05 -4.52
N ASP A 15 3.88 -9.98 -4.34
CA ASP A 15 3.74 -11.38 -4.77
C ASP A 15 2.58 -12.06 -4.02
N ASP A 16 2.53 -11.94 -2.68
CA ASP A 16 1.44 -12.46 -1.85
C ASP A 16 0.10 -11.83 -2.22
N LEU A 17 0.08 -10.52 -2.49
CA LEU A 17 -1.13 -9.79 -2.91
C LEU A 17 -1.61 -10.29 -4.27
N ALA A 18 -0.71 -10.40 -5.24
CA ALA A 18 -1.02 -10.90 -6.57
C ALA A 18 -1.59 -12.33 -6.51
N ALA A 19 -0.97 -13.21 -5.73
CA ALA A 19 -1.42 -14.58 -5.54
C ALA A 19 -2.78 -14.66 -4.84
N ALA A 20 -3.03 -13.82 -3.83
CA ALA A 20 -4.27 -13.83 -3.07
C ALA A 20 -5.49 -13.36 -3.87
N PHE A 21 -5.31 -12.38 -4.76
CA PHE A 21 -6.41 -11.73 -5.48
C PHE A 21 -6.42 -11.99 -6.99
N GLY A 22 -5.49 -12.81 -7.51
CA GLY A 22 -5.40 -13.13 -8.94
C GLY A 22 -5.01 -11.93 -9.80
N LEU A 23 -4.11 -11.09 -9.30
CA LEU A 23 -3.68 -9.87 -9.98
C LEU A 23 -2.35 -10.09 -10.72
N THR A 24 -2.12 -9.29 -11.76
CA THR A 24 -0.80 -9.13 -12.38
C THR A 24 -0.26 -7.75 -11.99
N ILE A 25 0.94 -7.69 -11.42
CA ILE A 25 1.57 -6.44 -11.01
C ILE A 25 2.42 -5.89 -12.14
N GLU A 26 2.05 -4.71 -12.65
CA GLU A 26 2.82 -4.00 -13.66
C GLU A 26 3.98 -3.22 -13.00
N ALA A 27 5.19 -3.75 -13.20
CA ALA A 27 6.41 -3.26 -12.58
C ALA A 27 7.39 -2.62 -13.58
N THR A 28 7.03 -2.53 -14.87
CA THR A 28 7.89 -1.91 -15.87
C THR A 28 7.87 -0.38 -15.78
N GLY A 29 8.94 0.22 -16.30
CA GLY A 29 9.10 1.67 -16.36
C GLY A 29 9.54 2.32 -15.04
N PRO A 30 10.13 3.53 -15.11
CA PRO A 30 10.41 4.36 -13.93
C PRO A 30 9.12 4.99 -13.37
N ASP A 31 9.17 5.42 -12.09
CA ASP A 31 8.06 6.10 -11.42
C ASP A 31 8.30 7.59 -11.56
N PHE A 32 7.39 8.25 -12.27
CA PHE A 32 7.42 9.68 -12.52
C PHE A 32 6.44 10.46 -11.61
N GLY A 33 5.88 9.79 -10.60
CA GLY A 33 4.94 10.36 -9.65
C GLY A 33 3.47 10.21 -10.06
N THR A 34 2.60 10.87 -9.28
CA THR A 34 1.15 10.69 -9.35
C THR A 34 0.53 11.17 -10.66
N GLU A 35 0.88 12.35 -11.16
CA GLU A 35 0.23 12.90 -12.36
C GLU A 35 0.48 12.01 -13.60
N PRO A 36 1.73 11.60 -13.93
CA PRO A 36 1.97 10.66 -15.03
C PRO A 36 1.33 9.29 -14.81
N LEU A 37 1.23 8.82 -13.56
CA LEU A 37 0.53 7.58 -13.24
C LEU A 37 -0.97 7.69 -13.60
N LEU A 38 -1.61 8.80 -13.25
CA LEU A 38 -3.02 9.05 -13.55
C LEU A 38 -3.27 9.14 -15.06
N ASP A 39 -2.40 9.84 -15.81
CA ASP A 39 -2.47 9.85 -17.28
C ASP A 39 -2.37 8.43 -17.86
N THR A 40 -1.40 7.64 -17.37
CA THR A 40 -1.17 6.27 -17.85
C THR A 40 -2.39 5.37 -17.65
N ILE A 41 -3.01 5.40 -16.47
CA ILE A 41 -4.19 4.55 -16.19
C ILE A 41 -5.47 5.10 -16.83
N ALA A 42 -5.51 6.37 -17.23
CA ALA A 42 -6.62 6.92 -18.01
C ALA A 42 -6.58 6.43 -19.46
N ASP A 43 -5.38 6.30 -20.04
CA ASP A 43 -5.18 5.85 -21.42
C ASP A 43 -5.22 4.32 -21.60
N LEU A 44 -4.93 3.56 -20.53
CA LEU A 44 -4.82 2.09 -20.57
C LEU A 44 -5.91 1.42 -19.72
N PRO A 45 -7.04 0.98 -20.31
CA PRO A 45 -8.19 0.45 -19.57
C PRO A 45 -7.92 -0.88 -18.84
N GLU A 46 -6.84 -1.58 -19.20
CA GLU A 46 -6.37 -2.79 -18.52
C GLU A 46 -5.60 -2.51 -17.23
N LEU A 47 -5.23 -1.24 -16.96
CA LEU A 47 -4.47 -0.86 -15.79
C LEU A 47 -5.36 -0.21 -14.72
N ALA A 48 -5.01 -0.50 -13.47
CA ALA A 48 -5.53 0.18 -12.30
C ALA A 48 -4.41 0.32 -11.27
N THR A 49 -4.60 1.20 -10.29
CA THR A 49 -3.62 1.39 -9.22
C THR A 49 -4.28 1.35 -7.85
N PHE A 50 -3.55 0.81 -6.88
CA PHE A 50 -3.93 0.87 -5.48
C PHE A 50 -3.41 2.16 -4.85
N VAL A 51 -4.25 2.81 -4.06
CA VAL A 51 -3.85 3.95 -3.22
C VAL A 51 -4.39 3.79 -1.81
N GLY A 52 -3.64 4.30 -0.84
CA GLY A 52 -4.09 4.33 0.54
C GLY A 52 -5.36 5.16 0.70
N THR A 53 -6.22 4.77 1.65
CA THR A 53 -7.49 5.46 1.95
C THR A 53 -7.31 6.97 2.17
N GLN A 54 -6.19 7.37 2.76
CA GLN A 54 -5.87 8.78 3.06
C GLN A 54 -5.10 9.50 1.94
N THR A 55 -4.73 8.80 0.86
CA THR A 55 -4.07 9.40 -0.30
C THR A 55 -5.04 10.34 -1.01
N ARG A 56 -4.69 11.63 -1.06
CA ARG A 56 -5.45 12.64 -1.80
C ARG A 56 -5.00 12.60 -3.26
N LEU A 57 -5.95 12.41 -4.15
CA LEU A 57 -5.75 12.42 -5.60
C LEU A 57 -6.72 13.43 -6.20
N VAL A 58 -6.26 14.14 -7.23
CA VAL A 58 -7.07 15.05 -8.03
C VAL A 58 -6.72 14.75 -9.48
N TRP A 59 -7.74 14.58 -10.32
CA TRP A 59 -7.58 14.42 -11.77
C TRP A 59 -8.54 15.34 -12.54
N PRO A 60 -8.16 15.79 -13.75
CA PRO A 60 -9.07 16.41 -14.70
C PRO A 60 -10.29 15.54 -15.00
N VAL A 61 -11.45 16.16 -15.24
CA VAL A 61 -12.71 15.45 -15.55
C VAL A 61 -12.56 14.63 -16.83
N GLU A 62 -11.72 15.08 -17.75
CA GLU A 62 -11.43 14.48 -19.04
C GLU A 62 -10.73 13.12 -18.92
N GLN A 63 -9.99 12.87 -17.83
CA GLN A 63 -9.35 11.57 -17.58
C GLN A 63 -10.37 10.48 -17.20
N ASP A 64 -11.62 10.84 -16.90
CA ASP A 64 -12.73 9.96 -16.56
C ASP A 64 -12.41 8.86 -15.50
N LEU A 65 -11.41 9.10 -14.64
CA LEU A 65 -11.02 8.15 -13.62
C LEU A 65 -12.05 8.04 -12.51
N ARG A 66 -12.08 6.87 -11.86
CA ARG A 66 -12.90 6.59 -10.68
C ARG A 66 -12.03 6.00 -9.59
N ARG A 67 -12.32 6.40 -8.35
CA ARG A 67 -11.80 5.74 -7.16
C ARG A 67 -12.85 4.76 -6.65
N VAL A 68 -12.46 3.51 -6.51
CA VAL A 68 -13.32 2.43 -6.02
C VAL A 68 -12.78 1.96 -4.67
N ASP A 69 -13.63 1.98 -3.65
CA ASP A 69 -13.26 1.47 -2.34
C ASP A 69 -13.26 -0.07 -2.36
N LEU A 70 -12.20 -0.66 -1.81
CA LEU A 70 -12.02 -2.10 -1.76
C LEU A 70 -12.47 -2.64 -0.41
N HIS A 71 -13.37 -3.62 -0.44
CA HIS A 71 -13.93 -4.26 0.73
C HIS A 71 -13.94 -5.78 0.59
N GLY A 72 -13.68 -6.48 1.70
CA GLY A 72 -13.99 -7.90 1.85
C GLY A 72 -13.14 -8.88 1.00
N PRO A 73 -11.89 -9.17 1.40
CA PRO A 73 -11.10 -8.49 2.42
C PRO A 73 -10.34 -7.28 1.84
N THR A 74 -10.25 -6.18 2.59
CA THR A 74 -9.49 -4.99 2.20
C THR A 74 -7.99 -5.24 2.36
N PRO A 75 -7.17 -5.15 1.29
CA PRO A 75 -5.73 -5.29 1.41
C PRO A 75 -5.13 -4.15 2.24
N LEU A 76 -4.31 -4.49 3.24
CA LEU A 76 -3.58 -3.52 4.04
C LEU A 76 -2.09 -3.59 3.73
N TYR A 77 -1.46 -2.42 3.56
CA TYR A 77 -0.02 -2.32 3.44
C TYR A 77 0.62 -2.18 4.83
N PRO A 78 1.32 -3.21 5.35
CA PRO A 78 1.89 -3.17 6.68
C PRO A 78 3.00 -2.12 6.76
N HIS A 79 3.04 -1.41 7.89
CA HIS A 79 4.10 -0.45 8.20
C HIS A 79 4.80 -0.87 9.49
N SER A 80 6.13 -0.93 9.43
CA SER A 80 6.97 -1.34 10.55
C SER A 80 7.81 -0.16 11.04
N LEU A 81 7.77 0.10 12.35
CA LEU A 81 8.73 1.01 13.00
C LEU A 81 9.96 0.19 13.41
N ILE A 82 11.14 0.54 12.91
CA ILE A 82 12.41 -0.12 13.25
C ILE A 82 13.22 0.79 14.16
N TRP A 83 13.69 0.27 15.29
CA TRP A 83 14.54 1.00 16.24
C TRP A 83 15.57 0.07 16.89
N ARG A 84 16.60 0.67 17.51
CA ARG A 84 17.59 -0.09 18.29
C ARG A 84 17.02 -0.46 19.66
N ALA A 85 17.08 -1.74 20.03
CA ALA A 85 16.51 -2.26 21.28
C ALA A 85 16.96 -1.50 22.54
N GLY A 86 18.21 -1.02 22.57
CA GLY A 86 18.76 -0.25 23.68
C GLY A 86 18.57 1.26 23.61
N ASN A 87 17.67 1.79 22.77
CA ASN A 87 17.44 3.24 22.67
C ASN A 87 16.61 3.74 23.87
N PRO A 88 17.20 4.54 24.80
CA PRO A 88 16.50 4.98 26.01
C PRO A 88 15.70 6.28 25.78
N HIS A 89 15.62 6.80 24.55
CA HIS A 89 15.06 8.12 24.31
C HIS A 89 13.55 8.17 24.64
N PRO A 90 13.08 9.03 25.57
CA PRO A 90 11.70 9.01 26.03
C PRO A 90 10.69 9.29 24.91
N ALA A 91 11.03 10.14 23.93
CA ALA A 91 10.15 10.38 22.79
C ALA A 91 9.91 9.14 21.92
N LEU A 92 10.79 8.12 21.94
CA LEU A 92 10.53 6.85 21.25
C LEU A 92 9.40 6.09 21.94
N ALA A 93 9.34 6.10 23.27
CA ALA A 93 8.21 5.52 24.00
C ALA A 93 6.92 6.26 23.64
N THR A 94 6.92 7.59 23.68
CA THR A 94 5.77 8.43 23.30
C THR A 94 5.30 8.15 21.86
N LEU A 95 6.23 8.04 20.90
CA LEU A 95 5.89 7.71 19.52
C LEU A 95 5.26 6.32 19.41
N ARG A 96 5.81 5.33 20.10
CA ARG A 96 5.28 3.95 20.09
C ARG A 96 3.87 3.90 20.66
N ASP A 97 3.63 4.57 21.78
CA ASP A 97 2.30 4.64 22.40
C ASP A 97 1.29 5.31 21.48
N HIS A 98 1.71 6.39 20.81
CA HIS A 98 0.88 7.08 19.82
C HIS A 98 0.51 6.17 18.64
N LEU A 99 1.48 5.47 18.06
CA LEU A 99 1.24 4.58 16.91
C LEU A 99 0.37 3.37 17.29
N VAL A 100 0.56 2.80 18.48
CA VAL A 100 -0.30 1.71 18.99
C VAL A 100 -1.74 2.23 19.17
N GLY A 101 -1.93 3.44 19.69
CA GLY A 101 -3.25 4.04 19.85
C GLY A 101 -3.98 4.37 18.54
N LEU A 102 -3.26 4.48 17.42
CA LEU A 102 -3.84 4.70 16.09
C LEU A 102 -4.16 3.40 15.34
N ARG A 103 -3.68 2.24 15.81
CA ARG A 103 -3.87 0.98 15.11
C ARG A 103 -5.35 0.59 15.14
N PRO A 104 -6.02 0.43 13.97
CA PRO A 104 -7.37 -0.12 13.96
C PRO A 104 -7.31 -1.57 14.46
N GLU A 105 -8.30 -1.96 15.28
CA GLU A 105 -8.47 -3.34 15.70
C GLU A 105 -8.60 -4.23 14.45
N PRO A 106 -7.68 -5.19 14.22
CA PRO A 106 -7.69 -5.99 13.02
C PRO A 106 -8.90 -6.93 13.05
N ASP A 107 -9.88 -6.66 12.21
CA ASP A 107 -10.91 -7.63 11.86
C ASP A 107 -10.38 -8.48 10.70
N GLU A 108 -9.78 -9.63 11.04
CA GLU A 108 -9.19 -10.57 10.07
C GLU A 108 -10.20 -11.08 9.03
N THR A 109 -11.52 -10.94 9.28
CA THR A 109 -12.54 -11.30 8.29
C THR A 109 -12.78 -10.21 7.25
N ARG A 110 -12.40 -8.96 7.57
CA ARG A 110 -12.58 -7.78 6.71
C ARG A 110 -11.27 -7.26 6.11
N MET A 111 -10.12 -7.67 6.66
CA MET A 111 -8.81 -7.17 6.28
C MET A 111 -7.93 -8.30 5.77
N TRP A 112 -7.18 -8.03 4.71
CA TRP A 112 -6.16 -8.94 4.21
C TRP A 112 -4.78 -8.38 4.56
N LEU A 113 -4.01 -9.22 5.25
CA LEU A 113 -2.58 -9.06 5.48
C LEU A 113 -1.88 -10.35 5.05
N PRO A 114 -0.68 -10.26 4.48
CA PRO A 114 0.13 -11.45 4.23
C PRO A 114 0.46 -12.15 5.54
N THR A 115 0.68 -13.47 5.50
CA THR A 115 0.77 -14.30 6.72
C THR A 115 1.89 -13.90 7.66
N TRP A 116 2.97 -13.31 7.14
CA TRP A 116 4.12 -12.84 7.91
C TRP A 116 3.88 -11.49 8.61
N ALA A 117 2.81 -10.77 8.24
CA ALA A 117 2.46 -9.46 8.80
C ALA A 117 1.24 -9.51 9.75
N ARG A 118 0.70 -10.69 10.03
CA ARG A 118 -0.40 -10.90 10.99
C ARG A 118 0.11 -10.80 12.42
#